data_AF-A0A529QST2-F1
#
_entry.id   AF-A0A529QST2-F1
#
_cell.length_a   1.000
_cell.length_b   1.000
_cell.length_c   1.000
_cell.angle_alpha   90.00
_cell.angle_beta   90.00
_cell.angle_gamma   90.00
#
_symmetry.space_group_name_H-M   'P 1'
#
loop_
_entity.id
_entity.type
_entity.pdbx_description
1 polymer ?
#
loop_
_entity_poly.entity_id
_entity_poly.type
_entity_poly.pdbx_seq_one_letter_code
_entity_poly.pdbx_strand_id
1 'polypeptide(L)'
;PSDGDPIAAIAGPNSLAPGGVDVVLECAGVRDTVEQSMRIAKAGGTVVIVGVVPQGVKVEIEPFDLLFRELKVLGSFLNPFTHGRAAQLIASGAIEIDRLISRQVSLEEAPDVIANPPAPGEVKVLVVPGRG
;
A
#
# COMPACT_ATOMS: atom_id res chain seq x y z
N PRO A 1 -1.84 6.01 12.17
CA PRO A 1 -3.19 6.36 11.65
C PRO A 1 -3.54 7.79 12.08
N SER A 2 -3.92 8.65 11.14
CA SER A 2 -4.43 10.00 11.43
C SER A 2 -5.73 9.95 12.25
N ASP A 3 -6.00 10.99 13.05
CA ASP A 3 -7.15 11.17 13.97
C ASP A 3 -8.56 11.20 13.32
N GLY A 4 -8.77 10.65 12.13
CA GLY A 4 -10.04 10.76 11.39
C GLY A 4 -10.53 9.44 10.79
N ASP A 5 -11.84 9.35 10.55
CA ASP A 5 -12.47 8.22 9.85
C ASP A 5 -12.17 8.30 8.33
N PRO A 6 -11.31 7.42 7.78
CA PRO A 6 -10.95 7.47 6.37
C PRO A 6 -12.13 7.15 5.46
N ILE A 7 -13.12 6.37 5.93
CA ILE A 7 -14.31 6.05 5.14
C ILE A 7 -15.14 7.32 4.95
N ALA A 8 -15.41 8.07 6.02
CA ALA A 8 -16.12 9.33 5.93
C ALA A 8 -15.37 10.36 5.06
N ALA A 9 -14.05 10.47 5.24
CA ALA A 9 -13.21 11.42 4.52
C ALA A 9 -13.12 11.13 3.01
N ILE A 10 -13.17 9.85 2.61
CA ILE A 10 -13.01 9.45 1.21
C ILE A 10 -14.36 9.19 0.54
N ALA A 11 -15.28 8.45 1.16
CA ALA A 11 -16.49 7.93 0.52
C ALA A 11 -17.82 8.54 1.01
N GLY A 12 -17.79 9.36 2.07
CA GLY A 12 -18.98 10.03 2.62
C GLY A 12 -19.67 11.02 1.66
N PRO A 13 -20.88 11.51 1.99
CA PRO A 13 -21.64 12.38 1.07
C PRO A 13 -20.94 13.71 0.71
N ASN A 14 -20.13 14.25 1.62
CA ASN A 14 -19.37 15.50 1.44
C ASN A 14 -17.85 15.22 1.39
N SER A 15 -17.45 14.06 0.88
CA SER A 15 -16.08 13.56 0.90
C SER A 15 -15.29 13.90 -0.37
N LEU A 16 -14.04 13.43 -0.45
CA LEU A 16 -13.20 13.54 -1.65
C LEU A 16 -13.78 12.79 -2.87
N ALA A 17 -14.43 11.65 -2.64
CA ALA A 17 -15.05 10.81 -3.66
C ALA A 17 -16.40 10.27 -3.15
N PRO A 18 -17.47 11.09 -3.16
CA PRO A 18 -18.77 10.67 -2.65
C PRO A 18 -19.26 9.39 -3.33
N GLY A 19 -19.60 8.38 -2.52
CA GLY A 19 -20.00 7.05 -3.02
C GLY A 19 -18.85 6.07 -3.27
N GLY A 20 -17.61 6.49 -3.04
CA GLY A 20 -16.41 5.64 -3.09
C GLY A 20 -15.61 5.75 -4.38
N VAL A 21 -14.49 5.03 -4.43
CA VAL A 21 -13.55 5.03 -5.57
C VAL A 21 -13.63 3.75 -6.39
N ASP A 22 -13.24 3.81 -7.66
CA ASP A 22 -13.17 2.66 -8.57
C ASP A 22 -12.22 1.56 -8.08
N VAL A 23 -11.06 1.95 -7.57
CA VAL A 23 -10.00 1.03 -7.15
C VAL A 23 -9.41 1.50 -5.83
N VAL A 24 -9.28 0.57 -4.88
CA VAL A 24 -8.57 0.77 -3.61
C VAL A 24 -7.34 -0.13 -3.59
N LEU A 25 -6.16 0.44 -3.35
CA LEU A 25 -4.92 -0.31 -3.13
C LEU A 25 -4.64 -0.35 -1.62
N GLU A 26 -4.80 -1.51 -1.00
CA GLU A 26 -4.45 -1.70 0.41
C GLU A 26 -2.95 -2.02 0.49
N CYS A 27 -2.19 -1.09 1.08
CA CYS A 27 -0.72 -1.18 1.17
C CYS A 27 -0.20 -1.19 2.62
N ALA A 28 -1.05 -0.97 3.62
CA ALA A 28 -0.63 -0.89 5.01
C ALA A 28 -0.52 -2.28 5.66
N GLY A 29 -1.26 -3.28 5.16
CA GLY A 29 -1.17 -4.65 5.64
C GLY A 29 -1.69 -4.83 7.07
N VAL A 30 -2.67 -4.02 7.49
CA VAL A 30 -3.32 -4.13 8.81
C VAL A 30 -4.81 -4.44 8.65
N ARG A 31 -5.38 -5.15 9.63
CA ARG A 31 -6.79 -5.59 9.62
C ARG A 31 -7.75 -4.45 9.27
N ASP A 32 -7.63 -3.35 10.01
CA ASP A 32 -8.56 -2.22 9.91
C ASP A 32 -8.59 -1.62 8.50
N THR A 33 -7.43 -1.45 7.86
CA THR A 33 -7.35 -0.87 6.51
C THR A 33 -7.85 -1.83 5.45
N VAL A 34 -7.71 -3.14 5.63
CA VAL A 34 -8.31 -4.15 4.74
C VAL A 34 -9.83 -4.06 4.78
N GLU A 35 -10.42 -4.04 5.98
CA GLU A 35 -11.87 -3.94 6.17
C GLU A 35 -12.42 -2.58 5.67
N GLN A 36 -11.72 -1.48 5.97
CA GLN A 36 -12.06 -0.15 5.47
C GLN A 36 -12.00 -0.07 3.94
N SER A 37 -11.03 -0.75 3.30
CA SER A 37 -10.87 -0.71 1.84
C SER A 37 -12.12 -1.20 1.10
N MET A 38 -12.78 -2.23 1.62
CA MET A 38 -14.03 -2.74 1.05
C MET A 38 -15.15 -1.71 1.13
N ARG A 39 -15.22 -0.93 2.21
CA ARG A 39 -16.23 0.11 2.43
C ARG A 39 -15.94 1.40 1.64
N ILE A 40 -14.67 1.64 1.30
CA ILE A 40 -14.22 2.79 0.49
C ILE A 40 -14.43 2.56 -1.01
N ALA A 41 -14.31 1.31 -1.48
CA ALA A 41 -14.60 0.99 -2.88
C ALA A 41 -16.06 1.29 -3.20
N LYS A 42 -16.36 1.83 -4.39
CA LYS A 42 -17.75 2.03 -4.85
C LYS A 42 -18.38 0.71 -5.32
N ALA A 43 -19.67 0.72 -5.64
CA ALA A 43 -20.31 -0.42 -6.32
C ALA A 43 -19.65 -0.72 -7.68
N GLY A 44 -19.33 -1.99 -7.94
CA GLY A 44 -18.51 -2.48 -9.05
C GLY A 44 -17.01 -2.26 -8.87
N GLY A 45 -16.58 -1.71 -7.74
CA GLY A 45 -15.20 -1.36 -7.45
C GLY A 45 -14.29 -2.57 -7.17
N THR A 46 -12.97 -2.31 -7.19
CA THR A 46 -11.95 -3.33 -6.94
C THR A 46 -11.06 -2.95 -5.77
N VAL A 47 -10.89 -3.87 -4.83
CA VAL A 47 -9.88 -3.78 -3.77
C VAL A 47 -8.72 -4.69 -4.13
N VAL A 48 -7.50 -4.15 -4.16
CA VAL A 48 -6.27 -4.90 -4.38
C VAL A 48 -5.47 -4.93 -3.09
N ILE A 49 -5.27 -6.12 -2.54
CA ILE A 49 -4.45 -6.34 -1.35
C ILE A 49 -3.00 -6.49 -1.79
N VAL A 50 -2.19 -5.47 -1.47
CA VAL A 50 -0.75 -5.40 -1.73
C VAL A 50 0.04 -5.55 -0.42
N GLY A 51 -0.48 -4.98 0.67
CA GLY A 51 0.09 -5.09 2.00
C GLY A 51 0.05 -6.52 2.54
N VAL A 52 1.08 -6.91 3.28
CA VAL A 52 1.15 -8.24 3.90
C VAL A 52 0.56 -8.18 5.29
N VAL A 53 -0.65 -8.74 5.43
CA VAL A 53 -1.27 -8.95 6.74
C VAL A 53 -0.56 -10.12 7.46
N PRO A 54 -0.24 -10.00 8.77
CA PRO A 54 0.43 -11.06 9.50
C PRO A 54 -0.31 -12.40 9.42
N GLN A 55 0.45 -13.49 9.26
CA GLN A 55 -0.12 -14.83 9.15
C GLN A 55 -1.01 -15.16 10.36
N GLY A 56 -2.20 -15.71 10.07
CA GLY A 56 -3.17 -16.10 11.10
C GLY A 56 -4.16 -15.00 11.48
N VAL A 57 -3.86 -13.73 11.20
CA VAL A 57 -4.84 -12.64 11.31
C VAL A 57 -5.94 -12.89 10.28
N LYS A 58 -7.19 -12.79 10.73
CA LYS A 58 -8.39 -12.85 9.89
C LYS A 58 -8.90 -11.43 9.68
N VAL A 59 -9.74 -11.23 8.67
CA VAL A 59 -10.47 -9.98 8.45
C VAL A 59 -11.93 -10.34 8.28
N GLU A 60 -12.83 -9.49 8.74
CA GLU A 60 -14.26 -9.68 8.53
C GLU A 60 -14.65 -9.14 7.16
N ILE A 61 -15.46 -9.92 6.45
CA ILE A 61 -16.08 -9.51 5.19
C ILE A 61 -17.59 -9.65 5.35
N GLU A 62 -18.35 -8.76 4.74
CA GLU A 62 -19.80 -8.88 4.64
C GLU A 62 -20.15 -9.46 3.25
N PRO A 63 -20.48 -10.76 3.13
CA PRO A 63 -20.69 -11.38 1.83
C PRO A 63 -21.88 -10.80 1.05
N PHE A 64 -22.90 -10.32 1.77
CA PHE A 64 -24.04 -9.63 1.18
C PHE A 64 -23.60 -8.36 0.45
N ASP A 65 -22.79 -7.53 1.10
CA ASP A 65 -22.27 -6.30 0.51
C ASP A 65 -21.34 -6.57 -0.68
N LEU A 66 -20.46 -7.57 -0.55
CA LEU A 66 -19.60 -8.03 -1.64
C LEU A 66 -20.41 -8.41 -2.89
N LEU A 67 -21.53 -9.12 -2.69
CA LEU A 67 -22.44 -9.53 -3.76
C LEU A 67 -23.23 -8.36 -4.33
N PHE A 68 -23.93 -7.59 -3.49
CA PHE A 68 -24.86 -6.53 -3.93
C PHE A 68 -24.15 -5.36 -4.59
N ARG A 69 -22.95 -5.04 -4.13
CA ARG A 69 -22.11 -4.03 -4.75
C ARG A 69 -21.15 -4.62 -5.77
N GLU A 70 -21.25 -5.91 -6.10
CA GLU A 70 -20.40 -6.59 -7.09
C GLU A 70 -18.91 -6.28 -6.95
N LEU A 71 -18.40 -6.29 -5.72
CA LEU A 71 -17.01 -5.95 -5.44
C LEU A 71 -16.06 -7.05 -5.90
N LYS A 72 -14.86 -6.64 -6.31
CA LYS A 72 -13.75 -7.55 -6.60
C LYS A 72 -12.68 -7.38 -5.53
N VAL A 73 -12.24 -8.48 -4.93
CA VAL A 73 -11.10 -8.49 -3.99
C VAL A 73 -9.99 -9.35 -4.59
N LEU A 74 -8.85 -8.72 -4.89
CA LEU A 74 -7.73 -9.34 -5.58
C LEU A 74 -6.47 -9.29 -4.71
N GLY A 75 -5.71 -10.38 -4.69
CA GLY A 75 -4.35 -10.37 -4.14
C GLY A 75 -3.34 -9.97 -5.21
N SER A 76 -2.34 -9.17 -4.84
CA SER A 76 -1.20 -8.83 -5.69
C SER A 76 0.09 -9.28 -5.03
N PHE A 77 0.78 -10.26 -5.61
CA PHE A 77 1.99 -10.83 -5.05
C PHE A 77 3.17 -10.69 -6.01
N LEU A 78 4.24 -10.04 -5.53
CA LEU A 78 5.49 -9.83 -6.26
C LEU A 78 5.27 -9.10 -7.61
N ASN A 79 6.01 -9.49 -8.64
CA ASN A 79 6.17 -8.73 -9.88
C ASN A 79 6.32 -9.63 -11.13
N PRO A 80 5.44 -10.63 -11.35
CA PRO A 80 5.57 -11.53 -12.51
C PRO A 80 5.52 -10.76 -13.82
N PHE A 81 6.55 -10.94 -14.66
CA PHE A 81 6.67 -10.33 -15.99
C PHE A 81 6.58 -8.78 -16.04
N THR A 82 6.77 -8.07 -14.91
CA THR A 82 6.67 -6.59 -14.85
C THR A 82 8.01 -5.88 -14.70
N HIS A 83 9.09 -6.59 -14.38
CA HIS A 83 10.39 -5.99 -14.08
C HIS A 83 10.93 -5.11 -15.23
N GLY A 84 10.84 -5.57 -16.48
CA GLY A 84 11.27 -4.80 -17.64
C GLY A 84 10.48 -3.49 -17.84
N ARG A 85 9.17 -3.52 -17.59
CA ARG A 85 8.31 -2.32 -17.66
C ARG A 85 8.65 -1.33 -16.55
N ALA A 86 8.91 -1.82 -15.33
CA ALA A 86 9.32 -0.97 -14.21
C ALA A 86 10.65 -0.26 -14.51
N ALA A 87 11.64 -0.98 -15.04
CA ALA A 87 12.91 -0.39 -15.46
C ALA A 87 12.73 0.69 -16.55
N GLN A 88 11.83 0.49 -17.51
CA GLN A 88 11.53 1.48 -18.54
C GLN A 88 10.88 2.76 -17.98
N LEU A 89 10.00 2.64 -16.99
CA LEU A 89 9.39 3.80 -16.33
C LEU A 89 10.45 4.65 -15.61
N ILE A 90 11.44 4.00 -14.99
CA ILE A 90 12.58 4.69 -14.36
C ILE A 90 13.47 5.31 -15.44
N ALA A 91 13.88 4.54 -16.45
CA ALA A 91 14.80 4.99 -17.50
C ALA A 91 14.24 6.16 -18.34
N SER A 92 12.92 6.20 -18.53
CA SER A 92 12.23 7.30 -19.23
C SER A 92 12.01 8.54 -18.37
N GLY A 93 12.28 8.48 -17.06
CA GLY A 93 11.98 9.56 -16.12
C GLY A 93 10.47 9.73 -15.85
N ALA A 94 9.63 8.78 -16.24
CA ALA A 94 8.19 8.82 -15.97
C ALA A 94 7.86 8.71 -14.47
N ILE A 95 8.81 8.19 -13.67
CA ILE A 95 8.71 8.08 -12.21
C ILE A 95 10.01 8.61 -11.58
N GLU A 96 9.89 9.58 -10.68
CA GLU A 96 11.01 10.10 -9.87
C GLU A 96 11.19 9.25 -8.61
N ILE A 97 12.23 8.40 -8.58
CA ILE A 97 12.47 7.47 -7.47
C ILE A 97 13.40 8.02 -6.38
N ASP A 98 14.18 9.07 -6.68
CA ASP A 98 15.18 9.62 -5.76
C ASP A 98 14.54 10.14 -4.46
N ARG A 99 13.32 10.68 -4.55
CA ARG A 99 12.54 11.16 -3.39
C ARG A 99 12.12 10.06 -2.41
N LEU A 100 12.14 8.80 -2.85
CA LEU A 100 11.82 7.68 -1.97
C LEU A 100 12.98 7.34 -1.04
N ILE A 101 14.22 7.71 -1.41
CA ILE A 101 15.43 7.40 -0.66
C ILE A 101 15.53 8.35 0.54
N SER A 102 15.07 7.91 1.71
CA SER A 102 15.09 8.69 2.94
C SER A 102 16.46 8.67 3.63
N ARG A 103 17.24 7.61 3.43
CA ARG A 103 18.58 7.47 4.03
C ARG A 103 19.46 6.58 3.15
N GLN A 104 20.76 6.88 3.13
CA GLN A 104 21.78 6.00 2.56
C GLN A 104 22.74 5.59 3.66
N VAL A 105 23.11 4.31 3.71
CA VAL A 105 23.97 3.71 4.74
C VAL A 105 25.08 2.87 4.12
N SER A 106 26.16 2.64 4.86
CA SER A 106 27.21 1.71 4.46
C SER A 106 26.76 0.25 4.64
N LEU A 107 27.58 -0.70 4.16
CA LEU A 107 27.30 -2.12 4.34
C LEU A 107 27.42 -2.53 5.83
N GLU A 108 28.33 -1.89 6.56
CA GLU A 108 28.60 -2.12 7.98
C GLU A 108 27.44 -1.64 8.87
N GLU A 109 26.73 -0.58 8.47
CA GLU A 109 25.55 -0.06 9.17
C GLU A 109 24.27 -0.87 8.90
N ALA A 110 24.23 -1.65 7.82
CA ALA A 110 23.02 -2.34 7.37
C ALA A 110 22.42 -3.32 8.41
N PRO A 111 23.21 -4.12 9.16
CA PRO A 111 22.66 -5.02 10.19
C PRO A 111 21.87 -4.27 11.27
N ASP A 112 22.38 -3.14 11.74
CA ASP A 112 21.72 -2.33 12.78
C ASP A 112 20.42 -1.71 12.25
N VAL A 113 20.41 -1.27 10.99
CA VAL A 113 19.18 -0.78 10.34
C VAL A 113 18.12 -1.88 10.24
N ILE A 114 18.50 -3.10 9.85
CA ILE A 114 17.56 -4.23 9.69
C ILE A 114 17.02 -4.73 11.05
N ALA A 115 17.85 -4.69 12.09
CA ALA A 115 17.50 -5.21 13.41
C ALA A 115 16.52 -4.32 14.19
N ASN A 116 16.32 -3.07 13.75
CA ASN A 116 15.48 -2.08 14.44
C ASN A 116 14.24 -1.71 13.62
N PRO A 117 13.15 -1.27 14.26
CA PRO A 117 12.00 -0.70 13.56
C PRO A 117 12.40 0.52 12.72
N PRO A 118 11.70 0.80 11.61
CA PRO A 118 11.91 2.01 10.82
C PRO A 118 11.77 3.27 11.67
N ALA A 119 12.66 4.24 11.44
CA ALA A 119 12.59 5.54 12.12
C ALA A 119 11.38 6.37 11.63
N PRO A 120 10.87 7.34 12.42
CA PRO A 120 9.86 8.27 11.95
C PRO A 120 10.32 8.99 10.66
N GLY A 121 9.47 8.97 9.63
CA GLY A 121 9.78 9.57 8.32
C GLY A 121 10.65 8.71 7.40
N GLU A 122 10.98 7.49 7.79
CA GLU A 122 11.69 6.54 6.93
C GLU A 122 10.76 6.02 5.81
N VAL A 123 11.28 6.02 4.57
CA VAL A 123 10.56 5.54 3.37
C VAL A 123 11.34 4.41 2.71
N LYS A 124 12.59 4.67 2.30
CA LYS A 124 13.51 3.66 1.77
C LYS A 124 14.93 3.97 2.23
N VAL A 125 15.53 3.02 2.95
CA VAL A 125 16.97 3.02 3.22
C VAL A 125 17.68 2.29 2.09
N LEU A 126 18.72 2.93 1.53
CA LEU A 126 19.58 2.35 0.50
C LEU A 126 20.95 2.04 1.09
N VAL A 127 21.37 0.77 1.01
CA VAL A 127 22.74 0.38 1.33
C VAL A 127 23.62 0.68 0.10
N VAL A 128 24.69 1.46 0.31
CA VAL A 128 25.66 1.81 -0.73
C VAL A 128 27.00 1.16 -0.40
N PRO A 129 27.35 0.03 -1.04
CA PRO A 129 28.63 -0.63 -0.81
C PRO A 129 29.81 0.31 -1.12
N GLY A 130 30.88 0.25 -0.32
CA GLY A 130 32.09 1.05 -0.53
C GLY A 130 31.98 2.52 -0.14
N ARG A 131 30.87 2.92 0.50
CA ARG A 131 30.74 4.21 1.17
C ARG A 131 31.50 4.16 2.50
N GLY A 132 32.66 4.81 2.55
CA GLY A 132 33.45 5.09 3.76
C GLY A 132 33.47 6.57 4.05
#